data_AF-W2L2X1-F1
#
_entry.id   AF-W2L2X1-F1
#
_cell.length_a   1.000
_cell.length_b   1.000
_cell.length_c   1.000
_cell.angle_alpha   90.00
_cell.angle_beta   90.00
_cell.angle_gamma   90.00
#
_symmetry.space_group_name_H-M   'P 1'
#
loop_
_entity.id
_entity.type
_entity.pdbx_description
1 polymer ?
#
loop_
_entity_poly.entity_id
_entity_poly.type
_entity_poly.pdbx_seq_one_letter_code
_entity_poly.pdbx_strand_id
1 'polypeptide(L)'
;MVAAIRFTAALLGFTAAFVSAADEYFEGDGTSYTLGQVSSGNCNFMSAIPSASTNYVALNQAQWDNLAGCGRCIEVSCIDEQCTAKNKTAVVQVLDRCPECAHGALDLSPTVYKEITGLDPNRLTVRWRFVDCPDPGTVQVCLKEGSNANWIAVQPTNGLVGVESVTVNGASTKMLDGAYYYVATTSNADLSAVKVAITSVNGDEISGTYSLTAGKCTDTKKQFGGGSSSQSQSYPTTSAPTPTTATPTATTATPSATSPTQTYSSDASEEASQTGQSSYEQGSQTDQSSQTGSTGQYDQSSQSDATQASSSASTTPEATPATPEATPATPDATPATPEATTATPEATTAAPTTVAPTTAAPEVTIAPTDAPTQSGDTSKCRVRSRHRN
;
A
#
# COMPACT_ATOMS: atom_id res chain seq x y z
N MET A 1 25.83 -19.00 -75.79
CA MET A 1 25.41 -17.85 -74.96
C MET A 1 23.94 -18.09 -74.62
N VAL A 2 23.44 -18.06 -73.38
CA VAL A 2 23.96 -17.57 -72.08
C VAL A 2 23.54 -18.51 -70.92
N ALA A 3 24.39 -18.57 -69.88
CA ALA A 3 24.24 -19.04 -68.48
C ALA A 3 23.07 -19.94 -68.03
N ALA A 4 23.43 -21.04 -67.35
CA ALA A 4 22.60 -21.70 -66.35
C ALA A 4 22.84 -21.08 -64.97
N ILE A 5 21.78 -20.64 -64.29
CA ILE A 5 21.83 -20.05 -62.95
C ILE A 5 21.81 -21.16 -61.90
N ARG A 6 22.85 -21.27 -61.08
CA ARG A 6 22.86 -22.14 -59.89
C ARG A 6 22.40 -21.36 -58.67
N PHE A 7 21.27 -21.75 -58.09
CA PHE A 7 20.84 -21.25 -56.79
C PHE A 7 21.55 -22.02 -55.67
N THR A 8 22.51 -21.36 -55.02
CA THR A 8 23.15 -21.87 -53.80
C THR A 8 22.32 -21.43 -52.59
N ALA A 9 21.58 -22.35 -51.97
CA ALA A 9 20.81 -22.05 -50.78
C ALA A 9 21.75 -21.90 -49.56
N ALA A 10 22.03 -20.66 -49.16
CA ALA A 10 22.79 -20.37 -47.94
C ALA A 10 21.87 -20.48 -46.72
N LEU A 11 21.95 -21.61 -46.00
CA LEU A 11 21.26 -21.82 -44.73
C LEU A 11 21.96 -21.00 -43.63
N LEU A 12 21.51 -19.76 -43.43
CA LEU A 12 21.90 -18.95 -42.28
C LEU A 12 21.23 -19.50 -41.02
N GLY A 13 21.99 -20.25 -40.23
CA GLY A 13 21.55 -20.74 -38.93
C GLY A 13 21.37 -19.59 -37.94
N PHE A 14 20.12 -19.19 -37.70
CA PHE A 14 19.78 -18.31 -36.59
C PHE A 14 19.93 -19.06 -35.27
N THR A 15 21.07 -18.89 -34.61
CA THR A 15 21.22 -19.30 -33.21
C THR A 15 20.41 -18.34 -32.34
N ALA A 16 19.20 -18.76 -31.94
CA ALA A 16 18.41 -18.04 -30.95
C ALA A 16 19.16 -18.03 -29.61
N ALA A 17 19.77 -16.90 -29.28
CA ALA A 17 20.34 -16.68 -27.95
C ALA A 17 19.16 -16.46 -26.98
N PHE A 18 18.88 -17.47 -26.16
CA PHE A 18 17.94 -17.34 -25.05
C PHE A 18 18.56 -16.40 -24.01
N VAL A 19 18.22 -15.11 -24.09
CA VAL A 19 18.50 -14.16 -23.01
C VAL A 19 17.57 -14.52 -21.87
N SER A 20 18.11 -15.22 -20.87
CA SER A 20 17.45 -15.34 -19.57
C SER A 20 17.32 -13.93 -19.00
N ALA A 21 16.11 -13.40 -18.92
CA ALA A 21 15.84 -12.23 -18.10
C ALA A 21 16.20 -12.61 -16.66
N ALA A 22 17.25 -12.01 -16.12
CA ALA A 22 17.52 -12.10 -14.70
C ALA A 22 16.40 -11.35 -13.98
N ASP A 23 15.91 -11.90 -12.87
CA ASP A 23 15.03 -11.17 -11.96
C ASP A 23 15.74 -9.89 -11.51
N GLU A 24 15.22 -8.74 -11.94
CA GLU A 24 15.75 -7.43 -11.55
C GLU A 24 15.27 -7.14 -10.12
N TYR A 25 16.19 -7.30 -9.18
CA TYR A 25 16.00 -6.89 -7.80
C TYR A 25 16.44 -5.45 -7.59
N PHE A 26 15.64 -4.71 -6.83
CA PHE A 26 15.98 -3.40 -6.30
C PHE A 26 16.36 -3.53 -4.83
N GLU A 27 17.27 -2.67 -4.37
CA GLU A 27 17.73 -2.59 -2.99
C GLU A 27 17.67 -1.13 -2.51
N GLY A 28 17.33 -0.93 -1.24
CA GLY A 28 17.22 0.39 -0.63
C GLY A 28 16.69 0.34 0.80
N ASP A 29 16.36 1.51 1.34
CA ASP A 29 15.79 1.63 2.70
C ASP A 29 14.38 1.04 2.77
N GLY A 30 14.17 0.12 3.70
CA GLY A 30 12.86 -0.23 4.22
C GLY A 30 12.55 0.58 5.48
N THR A 31 11.43 1.28 5.48
CA THR A 31 10.81 1.90 6.66
C THR A 31 9.38 1.38 6.87
N SER A 32 8.63 1.94 7.82
CA SER A 32 7.22 1.62 7.96
C SER A 32 6.32 2.81 8.28
N TYR A 33 5.12 2.79 7.68
CA TYR A 33 4.02 3.73 7.91
C TYR A 33 2.69 2.99 8.08
N THR A 34 1.67 3.70 8.58
CA THR A 34 0.31 3.17 8.71
C THR A 34 -0.63 3.85 7.72
N LEU A 35 -1.27 3.04 6.87
CA LEU A 35 -2.37 3.46 6.01
C LEU A 35 -3.72 3.16 6.70
N GLY A 36 -4.62 4.15 6.77
CA GLY A 36 -5.91 3.99 7.46
C GLY A 36 -6.90 3.07 6.74
N GLN A 37 -6.94 3.12 5.41
CA GLN A 37 -7.73 2.25 4.54
C GLN A 37 -7.17 2.29 3.11
N VAL A 38 -7.51 1.30 2.27
CA VAL A 38 -6.94 1.16 0.91
C VAL A 38 -7.19 2.36 -0.02
N SER A 39 -8.22 3.16 0.25
CA SER A 39 -8.55 4.39 -0.49
C SER A 39 -7.81 5.64 -0.01
N SER A 40 -7.10 5.58 1.13
CA SER A 40 -6.37 6.73 1.71
C SER A 40 -5.04 7.03 1.01
N GLY A 41 -4.45 6.05 0.31
CA GLY A 41 -3.16 6.22 -0.35
C GLY A 41 -3.27 6.94 -1.70
N ASN A 42 -2.14 7.34 -2.27
CA ASN A 42 -2.06 8.06 -3.55
C ASN A 42 -2.70 7.30 -4.73
N CYS A 43 -2.79 5.96 -4.66
CA CYS A 43 -3.53 5.19 -5.67
C CYS A 43 -5.06 5.39 -5.56
N ASN A 44 -5.58 5.76 -4.39
CA ASN A 44 -7.01 5.99 -4.12
C ASN A 44 -7.89 4.80 -4.56
N PHE A 45 -7.54 3.59 -4.14
CA PHE A 45 -8.26 2.37 -4.53
C PHE A 45 -9.65 2.27 -3.89
N MET A 46 -10.67 2.08 -4.72
CA MET A 46 -12.04 1.73 -4.31
C MET A 46 -12.16 0.26 -3.87
N SER A 47 -11.30 -0.61 -4.39
CA SER A 47 -11.18 -2.03 -4.04
C SER A 47 -9.74 -2.49 -4.26
N ALA A 48 -9.33 -3.55 -3.56
CA ALA A 48 -7.96 -4.05 -3.51
C ALA A 48 -7.97 -5.58 -3.32
N ILE A 49 -6.80 -6.23 -3.40
CA ILE A 49 -6.70 -7.66 -3.11
C ILE A 49 -6.95 -7.93 -1.61
N PRO A 50 -7.43 -9.13 -1.21
CA PRO A 50 -7.87 -9.36 0.18
C PRO A 50 -6.82 -9.11 1.26
N SER A 51 -5.54 -9.29 0.95
CA SER A 51 -4.42 -9.04 1.86
C SER A 51 -4.03 -7.56 1.98
N ALA A 52 -4.48 -6.69 1.08
CA ALA A 52 -3.99 -5.31 0.96
C ALA A 52 -4.34 -4.39 2.15
N SER A 53 -5.22 -4.81 3.06
CA SER A 53 -5.49 -4.09 4.31
C SER A 53 -4.36 -4.24 5.34
N THR A 54 -3.54 -5.28 5.24
CA THR A 54 -2.37 -5.52 6.11
C THR A 54 -1.06 -5.58 5.32
N ASN A 55 -1.10 -5.93 4.05
CA ASN A 55 0.07 -6.17 3.20
C ASN A 55 0.13 -5.12 2.09
N TYR A 56 0.50 -3.90 2.48
CA TYR A 56 0.62 -2.75 1.59
C TYR A 56 2.01 -2.10 1.70
N VAL A 57 2.31 -1.28 0.69
CA VAL A 57 3.55 -0.51 0.61
C VAL A 57 3.31 0.85 -0.06
N ALA A 58 4.05 1.87 0.38
CA ALA A 58 4.23 3.11 -0.36
C ALA A 58 5.50 3.01 -1.21
N LEU A 59 5.36 3.17 -2.52
CA LEU A 59 6.47 3.05 -3.47
C LEU A 59 7.20 4.40 -3.61
N ASN A 60 8.53 4.34 -3.73
CA ASN A 60 9.36 5.55 -3.84
C ASN A 60 9.09 6.38 -5.09
N GLN A 61 9.44 7.67 -5.01
CA GLN A 61 9.22 8.64 -6.07
C GLN A 61 9.83 8.27 -7.42
N ALA A 62 11.04 7.69 -7.42
CA ALA A 62 11.79 7.41 -8.64
C ALA A 62 11.18 6.25 -9.44
N GLN A 63 10.49 5.32 -8.77
CA GLN A 63 9.86 4.14 -9.36
C GLN A 63 8.33 4.19 -9.34
N TRP A 64 7.74 5.31 -8.91
CA TRP A 64 6.28 5.54 -8.89
C TRP A 64 5.62 5.49 -10.28
N ASP A 65 6.39 5.83 -11.31
CA ASP A 65 6.02 5.80 -12.73
C ASP A 65 4.63 6.39 -13.01
N ASN A 66 4.39 7.57 -12.44
CA ASN A 66 3.16 8.36 -12.63
C ASN A 66 1.85 7.57 -12.43
N LEU A 67 1.79 6.81 -11.33
CA LEU A 67 0.72 5.87 -10.92
C LEU A 67 0.73 4.49 -11.63
N ALA A 68 1.61 4.21 -12.59
CA ALA A 68 1.72 2.86 -13.18
C ALA A 68 2.26 1.80 -12.19
N GLY A 69 2.83 2.22 -11.06
CA GLY A 69 3.11 1.35 -9.91
C GLY A 69 1.87 0.82 -9.20
N CYS A 70 0.72 1.50 -9.28
CA CYS A 70 -0.45 1.22 -8.45
C CYS A 70 -1.06 -0.18 -8.70
N GLY A 71 -1.40 -0.86 -7.61
CA GLY A 71 -2.06 -2.17 -7.64
C GLY A 71 -1.15 -3.34 -8.00
N ARG A 72 0.08 -3.08 -8.50
CA ARG A 72 1.12 -4.10 -8.68
C ARG A 72 1.54 -4.65 -7.32
N CYS A 73 2.02 -5.90 -7.32
CA CYS A 73 2.55 -6.52 -6.11
C CYS A 73 4.08 -6.59 -6.15
N ILE A 74 4.66 -6.52 -4.94
CA ILE A 74 6.10 -6.55 -4.70
C ILE A 74 6.39 -7.67 -3.71
N GLU A 75 7.35 -8.55 -4.05
CA GLU A 75 7.97 -9.47 -3.09
C GLU A 75 9.14 -8.73 -2.44
N VAL A 76 9.14 -8.64 -1.11
CA VAL A 76 10.14 -7.91 -0.31
C VAL A 76 10.74 -8.79 0.78
N SER A 77 12.03 -8.61 1.03
CA SER A 77 12.81 -9.27 2.08
C SER A 77 13.75 -8.28 2.75
N CYS A 78 14.06 -8.46 4.03
CA CYS A 78 15.16 -7.73 4.65
C CYS A 78 16.50 -8.42 4.35
N ILE A 79 17.49 -7.64 3.93
CA ILE A 79 18.88 -8.08 3.72
C ILE A 79 19.87 -7.49 4.74
N ASP A 80 19.40 -6.58 5.60
CA ASP A 80 20.19 -5.99 6.68
C ASP A 80 20.70 -7.02 7.69
N GLU A 81 21.92 -6.82 8.20
CA GLU A 81 22.51 -7.71 9.21
C GLU A 81 21.68 -7.74 10.50
N GLN A 82 21.08 -6.60 10.86
CA GLN A 82 20.29 -6.42 12.07
C GLN A 82 18.98 -7.21 12.09
N CYS A 83 18.41 -7.54 10.93
CA CYS A 83 17.12 -8.23 10.83
C CYS A 83 17.19 -9.62 11.47
N THR A 84 16.35 -9.89 12.46
CA THR A 84 16.30 -11.17 13.19
C THR A 84 15.47 -12.22 12.44
N ALA A 85 14.51 -11.80 11.61
CA ALA A 85 13.70 -12.64 10.76
C ALA A 85 14.45 -13.10 9.49
N LYS A 86 15.46 -13.98 9.65
CA LYS A 86 16.27 -14.48 8.53
C LYS A 86 15.44 -15.32 7.54
N ASN A 87 15.69 -15.14 6.24
CA ASN A 87 15.03 -15.82 5.12
C ASN A 87 13.50 -15.64 5.07
N LYS A 88 13.00 -14.48 5.53
CA LYS A 88 11.59 -14.10 5.39
C LYS A 88 11.36 -13.19 4.19
N THR A 89 10.28 -13.47 3.49
CA THR A 89 9.76 -12.72 2.33
C THR A 89 8.28 -12.49 2.57
N ALA A 90 7.78 -11.30 2.20
CA ALA A 90 6.36 -10.99 2.16
C ALA A 90 5.98 -10.44 0.78
N VAL A 91 4.72 -10.62 0.38
CA VAL A 91 4.18 -9.95 -0.81
C VAL A 91 3.23 -8.84 -0.37
N VAL A 92 3.41 -7.65 -0.96
CA VAL A 92 2.66 -6.42 -0.65
C VAL A 92 2.09 -5.79 -1.92
N GLN A 93 0.90 -5.18 -1.81
CA GLN A 93 0.33 -4.39 -2.89
C GLN A 93 0.75 -2.90 -2.78
N VAL A 94 1.12 -2.29 -3.90
CA VAL A 94 1.38 -0.85 -3.98
C VAL A 94 0.05 -0.10 -3.91
N LEU A 95 -0.19 0.59 -2.79
CA LEU A 95 -1.41 1.40 -2.55
C LEU A 95 -1.10 2.90 -2.43
N ASP A 96 0.16 3.27 -2.20
CA ASP A 96 0.56 4.62 -1.88
C ASP A 96 1.93 4.97 -2.46
N ARG A 97 2.31 6.24 -2.30
CA ARG A 97 3.54 6.86 -2.79
C ARG A 97 4.31 7.43 -1.61
N CYS A 98 5.62 7.22 -1.58
CA CYS A 98 6.54 7.88 -0.65
C CYS A 98 7.40 8.90 -1.45
N PRO A 99 7.01 10.19 -1.51
CA PRO A 99 7.73 11.21 -2.29
C PRO A 99 9.17 11.47 -1.84
N GLU A 100 9.46 11.28 -0.56
CA GLU A 100 10.76 11.46 0.08
C GLU A 100 11.67 10.23 -0.01
N CYS A 101 11.11 9.05 -0.33
CA CYS A 101 11.87 7.82 -0.44
C CYS A 101 12.81 7.88 -1.67
N ALA A 102 14.07 7.49 -1.46
CA ALA A 102 15.05 7.33 -2.52
C ALA A 102 14.71 6.16 -3.46
N HIS A 103 15.36 6.08 -4.61
CA HIS A 103 15.26 4.91 -5.50
C HIS A 103 15.57 3.62 -4.74
N GLY A 104 14.77 2.58 -4.96
CA GLY A 104 14.89 1.29 -4.27
C GLY A 104 14.31 1.25 -2.85
N ALA A 105 14.01 2.40 -2.23
CA ALA A 105 13.39 2.42 -0.90
C ALA A 105 11.89 2.09 -0.96
N LEU A 106 11.35 1.57 0.14
CA LEU A 106 9.95 1.20 0.33
C LEU A 106 9.49 1.58 1.74
N ASP A 107 8.28 2.12 1.86
CA ASP A 107 7.64 2.33 3.16
C ASP A 107 6.56 1.26 3.37
N LEU A 108 6.80 0.30 4.26
CA LEU A 108 6.00 -0.92 4.40
C LEU A 108 4.91 -0.77 5.46
N SER A 109 3.85 -1.57 5.37
CA SER A 109 2.92 -1.70 6.51
C SER A 109 3.65 -2.21 7.78
N PRO A 110 3.18 -1.89 9.00
CA PRO A 110 3.89 -2.28 10.22
C PRO A 110 3.89 -3.80 10.41
N THR A 111 2.84 -4.48 9.95
CA THR A 111 2.73 -5.94 9.92
C THR A 111 3.83 -6.55 9.07
N VAL A 112 4.01 -6.09 7.83
CA VAL A 112 5.01 -6.64 6.91
C VAL A 112 6.42 -6.27 7.34
N TYR A 113 6.63 -5.04 7.83
CA TYR A 113 7.91 -4.63 8.38
C TYR A 113 8.35 -5.59 9.50
N LYS A 114 7.47 -5.84 10.47
CA LYS A 114 7.74 -6.76 11.58
C LYS A 114 7.94 -8.20 11.10
N GLU A 115 7.21 -8.65 10.08
CA GLU A 115 7.35 -10.00 9.50
C GLU A 115 8.73 -10.23 8.86
N ILE A 116 9.20 -9.31 8.01
CA ILE A 116 10.44 -9.50 7.25
C ILE A 116 11.70 -9.10 8.03
N THR A 117 11.58 -8.24 9.05
CA THR A 117 12.73 -7.78 9.86
C THR A 117 12.81 -8.49 11.22
N GLY A 118 11.67 -8.86 11.81
CA GLY A 118 11.56 -9.27 13.22
C GLY A 118 11.70 -8.12 14.23
N LEU A 119 11.87 -6.88 13.75
CA LEU A 119 12.13 -5.69 14.54
C LEU A 119 10.97 -4.70 14.47
N ASP A 120 10.86 -3.82 15.46
CA ASP A 120 9.92 -2.70 15.40
C ASP A 120 10.44 -1.62 14.44
N PRO A 121 9.57 -0.76 13.87
CA PRO A 121 9.94 0.16 12.80
C PRO A 121 11.21 0.97 13.04
N ASN A 122 12.19 0.74 12.17
CA ASN A 122 13.41 1.53 12.02
C ASN A 122 13.72 1.69 10.51
N ARG A 123 14.98 1.97 10.14
CA ARG A 123 15.44 2.05 8.76
C ARG A 123 16.47 0.95 8.54
N LEU A 124 16.14 -0.02 7.68
CA LEU A 124 16.94 -1.22 7.43
C LEU A 124 16.98 -1.53 5.94
N THR A 125 18.07 -2.12 5.47
CA THR A 125 18.22 -2.44 4.04
C THR A 125 17.28 -3.58 3.62
N VAL A 126 16.40 -3.31 2.64
CA VAL A 126 15.50 -4.31 2.03
C VAL A 126 15.88 -4.56 0.58
N ARG A 127 15.52 -5.76 0.10
CA ARG A 127 15.62 -6.16 -1.30
C ARG A 127 14.27 -6.65 -1.79
N TRP A 128 13.87 -6.21 -2.98
CA TRP A 128 12.55 -6.48 -3.53
C TRP A 128 12.51 -6.54 -5.05
N ARG A 129 11.41 -7.07 -5.59
CA ARG A 129 11.09 -7.11 -7.03
C ARG A 129 9.58 -7.08 -7.24
N PHE A 130 9.12 -6.71 -8.44
CA PHE A 130 7.72 -6.88 -8.79
C PHE A 130 7.39 -8.35 -9.04
N VAL A 131 6.20 -8.78 -8.61
CA VAL A 131 5.68 -10.15 -8.76
C VAL A 131 4.19 -10.14 -9.08
N ASP A 132 3.67 -11.29 -9.52
CA ASP A 132 2.23 -11.54 -9.61
C ASP A 132 1.57 -11.40 -8.23
N CYS A 133 0.41 -10.75 -8.18
CA CYS A 133 -0.36 -10.60 -6.95
C CYS A 133 -0.98 -11.93 -6.49
N PRO A 134 -0.86 -12.30 -5.21
CA PRO A 134 -1.44 -13.53 -4.68
C PRO A 134 -2.97 -13.40 -4.52
N ASP A 135 -3.69 -14.44 -4.93
CA ASP A 135 -5.15 -14.61 -4.78
C ASP A 135 -6.00 -13.34 -5.02
N PRO A 136 -5.82 -12.61 -6.15
CA PRO A 136 -6.51 -11.34 -6.39
C PRO A 136 -8.01 -11.51 -6.65
N GLY A 137 -8.44 -12.73 -6.98
CA GLY A 137 -9.77 -13.02 -7.51
C GLY A 137 -9.84 -12.64 -8.99
N THR A 138 -10.97 -12.05 -9.41
CA THR A 138 -11.17 -11.50 -10.74
C THR A 138 -10.99 -9.99 -10.75
N VAL A 139 -10.58 -9.45 -11.90
CA VAL A 139 -10.47 -8.00 -12.12
C VAL A 139 -11.83 -7.34 -11.96
N GLN A 140 -11.88 -6.20 -11.27
CA GLN A 140 -13.07 -5.37 -11.17
C GLN A 140 -12.87 -4.05 -11.92
N VAL A 141 -13.96 -3.50 -12.44
CA VAL A 141 -14.03 -2.13 -12.97
C VAL A 141 -14.80 -1.28 -11.98
N CYS A 142 -14.10 -0.45 -11.22
CA CYS A 142 -14.69 0.52 -10.32
C CYS A 142 -14.97 1.83 -11.06
N LEU A 143 -16.19 2.37 -10.95
CA LEU A 143 -16.56 3.66 -11.52
C LEU A 143 -16.52 4.74 -10.44
N LYS A 144 -15.62 5.72 -10.60
CA LYS A 144 -15.41 6.79 -9.60
C LYS A 144 -16.69 7.56 -9.31
N GLU A 145 -16.90 7.92 -8.05
CA GLU A 145 -17.92 8.92 -7.69
C GLU A 145 -17.69 10.25 -8.44
N GLY A 146 -18.80 10.84 -8.91
CA GLY A 146 -18.83 11.98 -9.84
C GLY A 146 -18.90 11.60 -11.33
N SER A 147 -18.63 10.33 -11.69
CA SER A 147 -18.76 9.86 -13.07
C SER A 147 -20.20 9.93 -13.58
N ASN A 148 -20.34 10.31 -14.85
CA ASN A 148 -21.61 10.55 -15.53
C ASN A 148 -21.47 10.29 -17.05
N ALA A 149 -22.56 10.47 -17.81
CA ALA A 149 -22.61 10.19 -19.25
C ALA A 149 -21.65 11.04 -20.12
N ASN A 150 -21.01 12.08 -19.59
CA ASN A 150 -20.04 12.92 -20.33
C ASN A 150 -18.62 12.84 -19.76
N TRP A 151 -18.43 12.21 -18.60
CA TRP A 151 -17.13 12.08 -17.94
C TRP A 151 -17.10 10.76 -17.16
N ILE A 152 -16.28 9.82 -17.62
CA ILE A 152 -16.17 8.49 -17.04
C ILE A 152 -14.74 8.32 -16.51
N ALA A 153 -14.60 8.01 -15.22
CA ALA A 153 -13.32 7.66 -14.61
C ALA A 153 -13.40 6.24 -14.04
N VAL A 154 -12.74 5.29 -14.73
CA VAL A 154 -12.71 3.88 -14.33
C VAL A 154 -11.39 3.53 -13.65
N GLN A 155 -11.46 2.69 -12.63
CA GLN A 155 -10.30 2.13 -11.95
C GLN A 155 -10.36 0.60 -12.05
N PRO A 156 -9.46 -0.02 -12.82
CA PRO A 156 -9.20 -1.45 -12.71
C PRO A 156 -8.65 -1.78 -11.32
N THR A 157 -9.22 -2.79 -10.66
CA THR A 157 -8.68 -3.35 -9.42
C THR A 157 -8.50 -4.85 -9.55
N ASN A 158 -7.79 -5.47 -8.60
CA ASN A 158 -7.68 -6.92 -8.49
C ASN A 158 -7.05 -7.58 -9.74
N GLY A 159 -6.09 -6.89 -10.39
CA GLY A 159 -5.24 -7.50 -11.40
C GLY A 159 -4.22 -8.46 -10.79
N LEU A 160 -3.96 -9.58 -11.47
CA LEU A 160 -2.82 -10.45 -11.19
C LEU A 160 -1.49 -9.72 -11.43
N VAL A 161 -1.47 -8.86 -12.45
CA VAL A 161 -0.33 -8.03 -12.87
C VAL A 161 -0.78 -6.57 -13.03
N GLY A 162 0.19 -5.67 -13.21
CA GLY A 162 -0.09 -4.25 -13.45
C GLY A 162 -0.89 -3.99 -14.73
N VAL A 163 -1.60 -2.86 -14.76
CA VAL A 163 -2.30 -2.36 -15.96
C VAL A 163 -1.43 -1.33 -16.66
N GLU A 164 -1.23 -1.51 -17.95
CA GLU A 164 -0.54 -0.56 -18.82
C GLU A 164 -1.51 0.52 -19.33
N SER A 165 -2.70 0.12 -19.79
CA SER A 165 -3.67 1.06 -20.35
C SER A 165 -5.12 0.60 -20.22
N VAL A 166 -6.04 1.56 -20.35
CA VAL A 166 -7.48 1.33 -20.39
C VAL A 166 -8.10 2.12 -21.53
N THR A 167 -9.06 1.54 -22.24
CA THR A 167 -9.97 2.28 -23.12
C THR A 167 -11.41 2.23 -22.61
N VAL A 168 -12.15 3.30 -22.86
CA VAL A 168 -13.57 3.45 -22.49
C VAL A 168 -14.34 3.81 -23.75
N ASN A 169 -15.32 2.99 -24.13
CA ASN A 169 -16.09 3.14 -25.37
C ASN A 169 -15.21 3.24 -26.64
N GLY A 170 -14.02 2.63 -26.62
CA GLY A 170 -13.02 2.67 -27.70
C GLY A 170 -12.14 3.93 -27.72
N ALA A 171 -12.36 4.88 -26.81
CA ALA A 171 -11.48 6.03 -26.64
C ALA A 171 -10.34 5.71 -25.67
N SER A 172 -9.13 6.16 -25.99
CA SER A 172 -8.00 6.16 -25.05
C SER A 172 -8.30 7.04 -23.84
N THR A 173 -7.90 6.57 -22.67
CA THR A 173 -8.05 7.31 -21.41
C THR A 173 -6.80 8.12 -21.07
N LYS A 174 -6.91 8.99 -20.06
CA LYS A 174 -5.78 9.63 -19.38
C LYS A 174 -5.86 9.33 -17.89
N MET A 175 -4.71 9.20 -17.22
CA MET A 175 -4.70 9.10 -15.76
C MET A 175 -5.25 10.38 -15.14
N LEU A 176 -6.05 10.26 -14.08
CA LEU A 176 -6.49 11.38 -13.25
C LEU A 176 -5.29 11.91 -12.45
N ASP A 177 -5.15 13.23 -12.36
CA ASP A 177 -4.05 13.82 -11.60
C ASP A 177 -4.17 13.45 -10.11
N GLY A 178 -3.08 12.91 -9.56
CA GLY A 178 -2.99 12.45 -8.17
C GLY A 178 -3.88 11.26 -7.76
N ALA A 179 -4.46 10.49 -8.69
CA ALA A 179 -5.27 9.31 -8.34
C ALA A 179 -5.32 8.25 -9.47
N TYR A 180 -5.34 6.97 -9.12
CA TYR A 180 -5.32 5.86 -10.09
C TYR A 180 -6.71 5.63 -10.72
N TYR A 181 -7.10 6.53 -11.61
CA TYR A 181 -8.30 6.41 -12.43
C TYR A 181 -8.00 6.77 -13.88
N TYR A 182 -8.50 5.93 -14.78
CA TYR A 182 -8.42 6.10 -16.22
C TYR A 182 -9.66 6.85 -16.71
N VAL A 183 -9.46 8.10 -17.11
CA VAL A 183 -10.50 9.07 -17.44
C VAL A 183 -10.74 9.17 -18.95
N ALA A 184 -12.00 9.10 -19.36
CA ALA A 184 -12.46 9.44 -20.70
C ALA A 184 -13.56 10.52 -20.64
N THR A 185 -13.35 11.62 -21.36
CA THR A 185 -14.42 12.55 -21.73
C THR A 185 -15.25 11.89 -22.83
N THR A 186 -16.56 11.82 -22.62
CA THR A 186 -17.51 11.15 -23.51
C THR A 186 -18.66 12.10 -23.87
N SER A 187 -19.61 11.65 -24.69
CA SER A 187 -20.79 12.44 -25.05
C SER A 187 -22.02 11.54 -24.99
N ASN A 188 -22.86 11.75 -23.97
CA ASN A 188 -24.07 10.97 -23.71
C ASN A 188 -23.86 9.45 -23.69
N ALA A 189 -22.78 8.98 -23.06
CA ALA A 189 -22.50 7.57 -22.85
C ALA A 189 -23.55 6.89 -21.96
N ASP A 190 -24.01 5.72 -22.38
CA ASP A 190 -24.87 4.85 -21.58
C ASP A 190 -24.05 4.13 -20.50
N LEU A 191 -24.24 4.50 -19.24
CA LEU A 191 -23.55 3.88 -18.11
C LEU A 191 -23.99 2.43 -17.84
N SER A 192 -25.13 1.99 -18.38
CA SER A 192 -25.56 0.59 -18.29
C SER A 192 -24.84 -0.34 -19.30
N ALA A 193 -24.12 0.24 -20.27
CA ALA A 193 -23.48 -0.47 -21.37
C ALA A 193 -22.10 0.11 -21.75
N VAL A 194 -21.25 0.41 -20.76
CA VAL A 194 -19.90 0.95 -21.00
C VAL A 194 -18.97 -0.15 -21.49
N LYS A 195 -18.38 0.02 -22.67
CA LYS A 195 -17.31 -0.86 -23.16
C LYS A 195 -16.00 -0.47 -22.47
N VAL A 196 -15.34 -1.42 -21.84
CA VAL A 196 -14.03 -1.23 -21.21
C VAL A 196 -13.07 -2.30 -21.72
N ALA A 197 -11.87 -1.91 -22.10
CA ALA A 197 -10.76 -2.82 -22.37
C ALA A 197 -9.56 -2.40 -21.51
N ILE A 198 -8.93 -3.36 -20.85
CA ILE A 198 -7.86 -3.18 -19.87
C ILE A 198 -6.68 -4.02 -20.35
N THR A 199 -5.58 -3.37 -20.72
CA THR A 199 -4.35 -4.03 -21.17
C THR A 199 -3.36 -4.10 -20.01
N SER A 200 -2.86 -5.29 -19.71
CA SER A 200 -1.82 -5.51 -18.70
C SER A 200 -0.43 -5.11 -19.19
N VAL A 201 0.51 -4.92 -18.26
CA VAL A 201 1.94 -4.71 -18.57
C VAL A 201 2.62 -5.88 -19.31
N ASN A 202 1.94 -7.03 -19.42
CA ASN A 202 2.38 -8.19 -20.19
C ASN A 202 1.75 -8.25 -21.60
N GLY A 203 0.86 -7.31 -21.95
CA GLY A 203 0.15 -7.26 -23.22
C GLY A 203 -1.19 -8.02 -23.27
N ASP A 204 -1.52 -8.83 -22.26
CA ASP A 204 -2.84 -9.49 -22.16
C ASP A 204 -3.96 -8.45 -21.97
N GLU A 205 -5.09 -8.63 -22.65
CA GLU A 205 -6.26 -7.74 -22.56
C GLU A 205 -7.48 -8.40 -21.91
N ILE A 206 -8.12 -7.70 -20.96
CA ILE A 206 -9.47 -7.99 -20.48
C ILE A 206 -10.42 -6.92 -21.05
N SER A 207 -11.28 -7.33 -21.98
CA SER A 207 -12.34 -6.47 -22.53
C SER A 207 -13.76 -7.01 -22.35
N GLY A 208 -14.73 -6.10 -22.28
CA GLY A 208 -16.15 -6.40 -22.09
C GLY A 208 -17.05 -5.16 -22.16
N THR A 209 -18.35 -5.38 -21.98
CA THR A 209 -19.36 -4.32 -21.82
C THR A 209 -20.01 -4.48 -20.46
N TYR A 210 -20.03 -3.41 -19.67
CA TYR A 210 -20.38 -3.47 -18.25
C TYR A 210 -21.43 -2.40 -17.90
N SER A 211 -22.38 -2.79 -17.07
CA SER A 211 -23.23 -1.83 -16.35
C SER A 211 -22.43 -1.30 -15.17
N LEU A 212 -22.16 0.00 -15.18
CA LEU A 212 -21.34 0.69 -14.19
C LEU A 212 -22.19 1.70 -13.42
N THR A 213 -21.97 1.76 -12.10
CA THR A 213 -22.67 2.69 -11.20
C THR A 213 -21.62 3.48 -10.43
N ALA A 214 -21.72 4.81 -10.41
CA ALA A 214 -20.76 5.67 -9.73
C ALA A 214 -20.67 5.30 -8.23
N GLY A 215 -19.44 5.23 -7.72
CA GLY A 215 -19.16 4.76 -6.35
C GLY A 215 -19.28 3.25 -6.16
N LYS A 216 -19.30 2.44 -7.23
CA LYS A 216 -19.34 0.97 -7.17
C LYS A 216 -18.35 0.30 -8.12
N CYS A 217 -18.06 -0.96 -7.83
CA CYS A 217 -17.23 -1.83 -8.64
C CYS A 217 -18.07 -2.94 -9.28
N THR A 218 -17.80 -3.22 -10.57
CA THR A 218 -18.43 -4.28 -11.35
C THR A 218 -17.37 -5.32 -11.68
N ASP A 219 -17.59 -6.56 -11.24
CA ASP A 219 -16.69 -7.69 -11.48
C ASP A 219 -16.71 -8.14 -12.95
N THR A 220 -15.53 -8.21 -13.58
CA THR A 220 -15.38 -8.60 -14.99
C THR A 220 -15.56 -10.11 -15.25
N LYS A 221 -15.52 -10.94 -14.20
CA LYS A 221 -15.45 -12.41 -14.26
C LYS A 221 -14.22 -12.95 -15.02
N LYS A 222 -13.16 -12.13 -15.16
CA LYS A 222 -11.92 -12.43 -15.88
C LYS A 222 -10.69 -12.10 -15.04
N GLN A 223 -9.54 -12.64 -15.42
CA GLN A 223 -8.22 -12.34 -14.86
C GLN A 223 -7.15 -12.48 -15.96
N PHE A 224 -6.04 -11.76 -15.82
CA PHE A 224 -4.88 -11.86 -16.72
C PHE A 224 -4.21 -13.24 -16.62
N GLY A 225 -3.41 -13.65 -17.62
CA GLY A 225 -2.80 -14.99 -17.65
C GLY A 225 -3.75 -16.15 -17.96
N GLY A 226 -5.05 -15.88 -18.19
CA GLY A 226 -6.06 -16.90 -18.50
C GLY A 226 -6.03 -17.47 -19.94
N GLY A 227 -5.06 -17.06 -20.77
CA GLY A 227 -5.01 -17.39 -22.19
C GLY A 227 -3.68 -18.01 -22.65
N SER A 228 -3.64 -19.34 -22.78
CA SER A 228 -2.66 -20.10 -23.56
C SER A 228 -1.16 -19.73 -23.46
N SER A 229 -0.58 -19.84 -22.26
CA SER A 229 0.61 -20.71 -22.14
C SER A 229 0.78 -21.24 -20.72
N SER A 230 0.60 -22.55 -20.54
CA SER A 230 0.95 -23.24 -19.30
C SER A 230 2.47 -23.35 -19.17
N GLN A 231 3.15 -22.26 -18.82
CA GLN A 231 4.48 -22.36 -18.23
C GLN A 231 4.33 -22.40 -16.71
N SER A 232 4.10 -23.62 -16.20
CA SER A 232 4.08 -23.88 -14.76
C SER A 232 5.49 -23.64 -14.20
N GLN A 233 5.72 -22.47 -13.63
CA GLN A 233 6.81 -22.29 -12.67
C GLN A 233 6.39 -22.94 -11.35
N SER A 234 6.72 -24.22 -11.22
CA SER A 234 6.58 -24.93 -9.96
C SER A 234 7.59 -24.40 -8.95
N TYR A 235 7.15 -23.53 -8.04
CA TYR A 235 7.90 -23.25 -6.82
C TYR A 235 8.13 -24.57 -6.06
N PRO A 236 9.38 -24.95 -5.73
CA PRO A 236 9.65 -26.20 -5.04
C PRO A 236 9.16 -26.12 -3.59
N THR A 237 7.96 -26.65 -3.33
CA THR A 237 7.41 -26.79 -1.98
C THR A 237 8.26 -27.78 -1.18
N THR A 238 9.18 -27.26 -0.37
CA THR A 238 10.02 -28.08 0.52
C THR A 238 9.11 -28.75 1.55
N SER A 239 8.80 -30.02 1.33
CA SER A 239 7.86 -30.76 2.17
C SER A 239 8.45 -31.02 3.55
N ALA A 240 7.95 -30.33 4.56
CA ALA A 240 8.27 -30.62 5.95
C ALA A 240 7.68 -32.00 6.33
N PRO A 241 8.45 -32.90 6.97
CA PRO A 241 7.97 -34.23 7.32
C PRO A 241 6.88 -34.17 8.40
N THR A 242 5.78 -34.87 8.15
CA THR A 242 4.59 -34.91 9.03
C THR A 242 4.88 -35.70 10.33
N PRO A 243 4.63 -35.13 11.52
CA PRO A 243 4.64 -35.91 12.76
C PRO A 243 3.40 -36.82 12.82
N THR A 244 3.63 -38.13 12.91
CA THR A 244 2.54 -39.12 13.05
C THR A 244 2.13 -39.23 14.53
N THR A 245 0.94 -38.77 14.87
CA THR A 245 0.30 -39.04 16.18
C THR A 245 -1.01 -39.79 15.95
N ALA A 246 -1.10 -41.01 16.51
CA ALA A 246 -2.25 -41.88 16.31
C ALA A 246 -3.48 -41.43 17.12
N THR A 247 -4.66 -41.49 16.49
CA THR A 247 -5.96 -41.24 17.14
C THR A 247 -6.46 -42.49 17.87
N PRO A 248 -6.81 -42.42 19.17
CA PRO A 248 -7.58 -43.46 19.84
C PRO A 248 -9.09 -43.26 19.62
N THR A 249 -9.80 -44.35 19.33
CA THR A 249 -11.25 -44.43 19.12
C THR A 249 -12.05 -44.09 20.38
N ALA A 250 -13.12 -43.31 20.24
CA ALA A 250 -14.12 -43.09 21.30
C ALA A 250 -15.47 -43.73 20.93
N THR A 251 -16.00 -44.57 21.83
CA THR A 251 -17.28 -45.29 21.67
C THR A 251 -18.37 -44.59 22.48
N THR A 252 -19.57 -44.47 21.89
CA THR A 252 -20.77 -43.87 22.47
C THR A 252 -21.29 -44.59 23.72
N ALA A 253 -21.63 -43.83 24.77
CA ALA A 253 -22.66 -44.22 25.75
C ALA A 253 -23.29 -42.98 26.43
N THR A 254 -24.62 -42.96 26.54
CA THR A 254 -25.43 -42.00 27.29
C THR A 254 -26.21 -42.77 28.35
N PRO A 255 -26.28 -42.31 29.61
CA PRO A 255 -27.60 -41.99 30.18
C PRO A 255 -27.62 -40.78 31.14
N SER A 256 -28.82 -40.43 31.59
CA SER A 256 -29.23 -39.15 32.17
C SER A 256 -28.99 -38.93 33.67
N ALA A 257 -28.83 -37.65 34.03
CA ALA A 257 -29.45 -36.89 35.13
C ALA A 257 -29.52 -37.44 36.58
N THR A 258 -28.93 -36.67 37.51
CA THR A 258 -29.57 -36.33 38.81
C THR A 258 -29.12 -34.94 39.29
N SER A 259 -29.99 -34.21 40.01
CA SER A 259 -29.69 -32.96 40.73
C SER A 259 -29.49 -33.23 42.22
N PRO A 260 -28.74 -32.38 42.96
CA PRO A 260 -29.36 -31.80 44.15
C PRO A 260 -29.05 -30.30 44.41
N THR A 261 -29.92 -29.70 45.22
CA THR A 261 -29.99 -28.28 45.65
C THR A 261 -29.31 -28.06 47.03
N GLN A 262 -29.25 -26.79 47.47
CA GLN A 262 -28.96 -26.27 48.84
C GLN A 262 -27.45 -26.10 49.17
N THR A 263 -26.97 -25.18 50.02
CA THR A 263 -27.49 -23.90 50.59
C THR A 263 -26.34 -23.21 51.34
N TYR A 264 -26.08 -21.92 51.11
CA TYR A 264 -25.46 -20.99 52.07
C TYR A 264 -26.00 -19.58 51.75
N SER A 265 -26.83 -18.94 52.58
CA SER A 265 -26.62 -18.40 53.94
C SER A 265 -25.79 -17.12 53.94
N SER A 266 -26.40 -16.07 54.47
CA SER A 266 -26.00 -14.65 54.43
C SER A 266 -25.06 -14.23 55.55
N ASP A 267 -24.26 -13.18 55.30
CA ASP A 267 -24.00 -12.14 56.30
C ASP A 267 -23.88 -10.76 55.62
N ALA A 268 -24.04 -9.69 56.40
CA ALA A 268 -23.94 -8.28 56.00
C ALA A 268 -22.47 -7.78 56.17
N SER A 269 -22.04 -6.56 55.81
CA SER A 269 -22.59 -5.23 56.10
C SER A 269 -21.91 -4.14 55.25
N GLU A 270 -22.49 -2.94 55.22
CA GLU A 270 -21.88 -1.58 55.35
C GLU A 270 -20.45 -1.29 54.83
N GLU A 271 -20.07 -0.12 54.32
CA GLU A 271 -20.74 1.14 53.90
C GLU A 271 -19.66 1.96 53.11
N ALA A 272 -20.06 3.09 52.53
CA ALA A 272 -19.22 4.27 52.22
C ALA A 272 -18.70 4.43 50.78
N SER A 273 -19.49 5.20 50.01
CA SER A 273 -19.09 5.84 48.76
C SER A 273 -18.03 6.93 48.98
N GLN A 274 -17.10 7.10 48.05
CA GLN A 274 -16.55 8.43 47.74
C GLN A 274 -16.31 8.60 46.25
N THR A 275 -17.09 9.51 45.65
CA THR A 275 -16.96 9.94 44.25
C THR A 275 -15.96 11.10 44.14
N GLY A 276 -14.95 10.95 43.29
CA GLY A 276 -14.06 12.04 42.88
C GLY A 276 -14.22 12.36 41.40
N GLN A 277 -15.00 13.40 41.08
CA GLN A 277 -15.00 14.01 39.75
C GLN A 277 -13.96 15.13 39.71
N SER A 278 -13.12 15.16 38.67
CA SER A 278 -12.22 16.27 38.38
C SER A 278 -12.82 17.14 37.28
N SER A 279 -13.12 18.40 37.61
CA SER A 279 -13.50 19.43 36.65
C SER A 279 -12.42 20.50 36.54
N TYR A 280 -11.99 20.70 35.30
CA TYR A 280 -11.36 21.88 34.71
C TYR A 280 -11.69 23.22 35.40
N GLU A 281 -10.65 24.03 35.65
CA GLU A 281 -10.81 25.48 35.83
C GLU A 281 -9.67 26.25 35.14
N GLN A 282 -9.97 27.49 34.75
CA GLN A 282 -9.22 28.30 33.79
C GLN A 282 -8.52 29.46 34.51
N GLY A 283 -7.19 29.53 34.44
CA GLY A 283 -6.39 30.59 35.06
C GLY A 283 -5.66 31.44 34.03
N SER A 284 -6.00 32.73 33.96
CA SER A 284 -5.25 33.75 33.22
C SER A 284 -4.51 34.65 34.21
N GLN A 285 -3.20 34.89 34.00
CA GLN A 285 -2.56 36.17 34.32
C GLN A 285 -1.30 36.42 33.45
N THR A 286 -1.09 37.69 33.14
CA THR A 286 0.06 38.33 32.50
C THR A 286 1.27 38.46 33.43
N ASP A 287 2.50 38.47 32.91
CA ASP A 287 3.36 39.67 33.07
C ASP A 287 4.58 39.74 32.09
N GLN A 288 5.24 40.90 32.07
CA GLN A 288 6.23 41.32 31.06
C GLN A 288 7.73 41.13 31.44
N SER A 289 8.56 41.28 30.39
CA SER A 289 9.98 41.74 30.44
C SER A 289 11.03 40.66 30.78
N SER A 290 12.30 40.72 30.34
CA SER A 290 13.07 41.73 29.60
C SER A 290 14.20 41.07 28.78
N GLN A 291 14.52 41.55 27.57
CA GLN A 291 15.89 41.49 27.03
C GLN A 291 16.22 42.68 26.11
N THR A 292 17.09 43.57 26.60
CA THR A 292 18.04 44.39 25.82
C THR A 292 19.07 43.43 25.19
N GLY A 293 19.63 43.62 23.99
CA GLY A 293 19.63 44.74 23.04
C GLY A 293 21.08 45.11 22.67
N SER A 294 21.46 45.02 21.38
CA SER A 294 22.63 45.73 20.83
C SER A 294 22.57 45.81 19.30
N THR A 295 23.20 46.84 18.75
CA THR A 295 23.06 47.34 17.37
C THR A 295 24.28 47.01 16.48
N GLY A 296 24.10 47.04 15.16
CA GLY A 296 25.18 46.80 14.19
C GLY A 296 24.84 47.24 12.76
N GLN A 297 25.13 48.50 12.46
CA GLN A 297 25.18 49.13 11.12
C GLN A 297 26.63 49.64 10.95
N TYR A 298 27.26 49.84 9.78
CA TYR A 298 26.76 50.08 8.42
C TYR A 298 27.43 49.04 7.45
N ASP A 299 27.88 49.26 6.20
CA ASP A 299 28.02 50.44 5.32
C ASP A 299 27.98 49.99 3.83
N GLN A 300 27.82 50.94 2.91
CA GLN A 300 27.64 50.73 1.47
C GLN A 300 28.77 51.41 0.69
N SER A 301 29.39 50.73 -0.28
CA SER A 301 30.29 51.41 -1.24
C SER A 301 30.29 50.76 -2.62
N SER A 302 30.49 51.61 -3.64
CA SER A 302 30.29 51.34 -5.06
C SER A 302 31.60 51.44 -5.84
N GLN A 303 31.71 50.74 -6.97
CA GLN A 303 32.47 51.06 -8.20
C GLN A 303 32.23 49.88 -9.18
N SER A 304 31.60 49.99 -10.35
CA SER A 304 31.83 50.82 -11.55
C SER A 304 33.07 50.43 -12.37
N ASP A 305 32.85 49.83 -13.54
CA ASP A 305 33.54 50.22 -14.76
C ASP A 305 32.66 49.95 -16.01
N ALA A 306 32.98 50.56 -17.14
CA ALA A 306 32.11 50.72 -18.30
C ALA A 306 32.80 50.38 -19.64
N THR A 307 32.12 50.72 -20.75
CA THR A 307 32.50 50.56 -22.18
C THR A 307 32.21 49.18 -22.82
N GLN A 308 31.77 49.06 -24.08
CA GLN A 308 31.43 50.11 -25.07
C GLN A 308 30.32 49.68 -26.06
N ALA A 309 29.70 50.69 -26.68
CA ALA A 309 28.55 50.65 -27.57
C ALA A 309 28.70 49.82 -28.87
N SER A 310 27.56 49.38 -29.42
CA SER A 310 27.24 49.69 -30.82
C SER A 310 25.74 49.63 -31.12
N SER A 311 25.29 50.42 -32.10
CA SER A 311 23.90 50.72 -32.40
C SER A 311 23.34 49.99 -33.63
N SER A 312 22.02 49.79 -33.67
CA SER A 312 21.17 49.97 -34.88
C SER A 312 19.69 49.90 -34.50
N ALA A 313 18.85 50.75 -35.12
CA ALA A 313 17.44 50.92 -34.78
C ALA A 313 16.49 50.17 -35.73
N SER A 314 15.30 49.83 -35.25
CA SER A 314 14.07 49.80 -36.07
C SER A 314 12.82 49.95 -35.18
N THR A 315 11.67 50.23 -35.81
CA THR A 315 10.58 51.04 -35.24
C THR A 315 9.36 50.29 -34.68
N THR A 316 8.70 50.91 -33.70
CA THR A 316 7.32 50.65 -33.19
C THR A 316 6.24 50.85 -34.27
N PRO A 317 4.98 50.35 -34.10
CA PRO A 317 3.97 50.86 -33.13
C PRO A 317 3.33 49.74 -32.28
N GLU A 318 3.13 49.87 -30.97
CA GLU A 318 2.16 50.70 -30.23
C GLU A 318 0.69 50.34 -30.48
N ALA A 319 0.06 49.73 -29.47
CA ALA A 319 -1.38 49.50 -29.37
C ALA A 319 -1.83 49.59 -27.91
N THR A 320 -2.79 50.48 -27.64
CA THR A 320 -3.30 50.85 -26.30
C THR A 320 -4.31 49.82 -25.76
N PRO A 321 -4.24 49.40 -24.48
CA PRO A 321 -5.35 48.77 -23.78
C PRO A 321 -6.23 49.82 -23.09
N ALA A 322 -7.54 49.74 -23.29
CA ALA A 322 -8.51 50.64 -22.65
C ALA A 322 -8.97 50.13 -21.27
N THR A 323 -9.07 51.05 -20.31
CA THR A 323 -9.65 50.85 -18.97
C THR A 323 -11.18 50.72 -19.03
N PRO A 324 -11.81 49.78 -18.31
CA PRO A 324 -13.21 49.86 -17.92
C PRO A 324 -13.38 50.56 -16.56
N GLU A 325 -14.33 51.48 -16.51
CA GLU A 325 -14.66 52.37 -15.41
C GLU A 325 -15.45 51.65 -14.30
N ALA A 326 -15.27 52.07 -13.04
CA ALA A 326 -15.99 51.54 -11.88
C ALA A 326 -16.91 52.61 -11.27
N THR A 327 -18.11 52.22 -10.84
CA THR A 327 -19.01 53.03 -9.99
C THR A 327 -19.88 52.09 -9.13
N PRO A 328 -20.19 52.42 -7.86
CA PRO A 328 -20.46 51.40 -6.83
C PRO A 328 -21.93 51.28 -6.42
N ALA A 329 -22.26 50.19 -5.70
CA ALA A 329 -23.44 50.09 -4.85
C ALA A 329 -23.19 49.18 -3.63
N THR A 330 -23.55 49.67 -2.44
CA THR A 330 -23.43 49.04 -1.11
C THR A 330 -24.47 49.70 -0.20
N PRO A 331 -24.92 49.07 0.90
CA PRO A 331 -25.39 47.68 1.08
C PRO A 331 -26.91 47.66 1.39
N ASP A 332 -27.50 46.46 1.53
CA ASP A 332 -28.52 46.27 2.56
C ASP A 332 -28.45 44.85 3.13
N ALA A 333 -28.84 44.67 4.39
CA ALA A 333 -28.67 43.44 5.16
C ALA A 333 -29.89 43.17 6.04
N THR A 334 -30.41 41.94 6.01
CA THR A 334 -31.26 41.39 7.07
C THR A 334 -31.07 39.87 7.10
N PRO A 335 -30.80 39.25 8.28
CA PRO A 335 -30.53 37.81 8.40
C PRO A 335 -31.82 36.97 8.53
N ALA A 336 -31.76 35.70 8.12
CA ALA A 336 -32.88 34.75 8.27
C ALA A 336 -32.41 33.36 8.73
N THR A 337 -32.64 33.09 10.03
CA THR A 337 -32.55 31.81 10.76
C THR A 337 -33.46 31.99 12.00
N PRO A 338 -34.13 30.98 12.60
CA PRO A 338 -34.08 29.53 12.37
C PRO A 338 -35.45 28.86 12.08
N GLU A 339 -35.43 27.61 11.62
CA GLU A 339 -36.28 26.56 12.21
C GLU A 339 -35.46 25.27 12.40
N ALA A 340 -35.57 24.67 13.58
CA ALA A 340 -34.93 23.41 13.93
C ALA A 340 -36.02 22.35 14.10
N THR A 341 -35.95 21.25 13.35
CA THR A 341 -36.89 20.13 13.50
C THR A 341 -36.31 19.09 14.46
N THR A 342 -36.91 18.98 15.64
CA THR A 342 -36.57 17.97 16.64
C THR A 342 -36.99 16.58 16.14
N ALA A 343 -36.02 15.66 16.02
CA ALA A 343 -36.28 14.24 15.83
C ALA A 343 -35.60 13.44 16.95
N THR A 344 -36.41 12.81 17.79
CA THR A 344 -35.96 12.00 18.94
C THR A 344 -35.45 10.63 18.48
N PRO A 345 -34.21 10.22 18.84
CA PRO A 345 -33.82 8.82 18.80
C PRO A 345 -34.24 8.10 20.09
N GLU A 346 -34.91 6.95 19.97
CA GLU A 346 -35.20 6.07 21.11
C GLU A 346 -33.92 5.43 21.64
N ALA A 347 -33.78 5.37 22.97
CA ALA A 347 -32.68 4.70 23.63
C ALA A 347 -32.95 3.19 23.78
N THR A 348 -32.20 2.35 23.08
CA THR A 348 -32.14 0.90 23.33
C THR A 348 -30.92 0.58 24.19
N THR A 349 -31.16 0.14 25.42
CA THR A 349 -30.13 -0.23 26.39
C THR A 349 -29.34 -1.47 25.94
N ALA A 350 -28.03 -1.32 25.76
CA ALA A 350 -27.08 -2.42 25.68
C ALA A 350 -26.09 -2.31 26.86
N ALA A 351 -26.00 -3.35 27.69
CA ALA A 351 -25.13 -3.37 28.86
C ALA A 351 -23.65 -3.55 28.46
N PRO A 352 -22.69 -2.87 29.11
CA PRO A 352 -21.28 -3.05 28.83
C PRO A 352 -20.75 -4.35 29.45
N THR A 353 -20.24 -5.25 28.62
CA THR A 353 -19.48 -6.43 29.09
C THR A 353 -18.06 -5.99 29.47
N THR A 354 -17.77 -5.93 30.77
CA THR A 354 -16.41 -5.69 31.28
C THR A 354 -15.53 -6.94 31.10
N VAL A 355 -14.52 -6.84 30.23
CA VAL A 355 -13.45 -7.84 30.14
C VAL A 355 -12.31 -7.41 31.06
N ALA A 356 -12.09 -8.15 32.14
CA ALA A 356 -10.96 -7.94 33.05
C ALA A 356 -9.66 -8.57 32.46
N PRO A 357 -8.48 -7.97 32.71
CA PRO A 357 -7.22 -8.52 32.22
C PRO A 357 -6.78 -9.74 33.02
N THR A 358 -6.49 -10.86 32.34
CA THR A 358 -5.84 -12.03 32.98
C THR A 358 -4.33 -11.88 32.92
N THR A 359 -3.75 -11.30 33.97
CA THR A 359 -2.30 -11.36 34.22
C THR A 359 -1.99 -12.66 34.96
N ALA A 360 -1.24 -13.57 34.34
CA ALA A 360 -0.74 -14.78 35.00
C ALA A 360 0.72 -15.03 34.60
N ALA A 361 1.63 -14.87 35.56
CA ALA A 361 3.03 -15.26 35.42
C ALA A 361 3.18 -16.78 35.67
N PRO A 362 4.14 -17.47 35.04
CA PRO A 362 4.53 -18.80 35.46
C PRO A 362 5.41 -18.73 36.72
N GLU A 363 4.94 -19.34 37.81
CA GLU A 363 5.71 -19.51 39.04
C GLU A 363 6.80 -20.59 38.87
N VAL A 364 7.95 -20.37 39.52
CA VAL A 364 9.11 -21.27 39.48
C VAL A 364 9.04 -22.26 40.65
N THR A 365 9.02 -23.56 40.36
CA THR A 365 9.21 -24.63 41.37
C THR A 365 10.41 -25.50 41.01
N ILE A 366 11.37 -25.58 41.94
CA ILE A 366 12.64 -26.31 41.82
C ILE A 366 12.57 -27.62 42.62
N ALA A 367 12.93 -28.75 41.99
CA ALA A 367 13.42 -29.98 42.64
C ALA A 367 14.04 -30.92 41.56
N PRO A 368 14.88 -31.91 41.92
CA PRO A 368 16.29 -31.66 42.22
C PRO A 368 17.27 -32.45 41.31
N THR A 369 18.55 -32.18 41.53
CA THR A 369 19.76 -32.76 40.92
C THR A 369 19.76 -34.29 40.79
N ASP A 370 20.21 -34.78 39.63
CA ASP A 370 21.19 -35.88 39.58
C ASP A 370 22.04 -35.81 38.29
N ALA A 371 23.34 -36.09 38.42
CA ALA A 371 24.30 -36.12 37.31
C ALA A 371 24.71 -37.57 37.00
N PRO A 372 25.23 -37.86 35.80
CA PRO A 372 26.67 -38.12 35.76
C PRO A 372 27.43 -37.69 34.48
N THR A 373 28.62 -37.17 34.74
CA THR A 373 29.92 -37.50 34.10
C THR A 373 30.11 -37.42 32.58
N GLN A 374 31.10 -36.61 32.22
CA GLN A 374 31.65 -36.43 30.87
C GLN A 374 32.27 -37.70 30.28
N SER A 375 32.20 -37.87 28.96
CA SER A 375 33.25 -38.51 28.18
C SER A 375 33.45 -37.73 26.89
N GLY A 376 34.65 -37.20 26.68
CA GLY A 376 35.00 -36.47 25.47
C GLY A 376 35.71 -37.36 24.46
N ASP A 377 35.37 -37.21 23.18
CA ASP A 377 36.24 -37.65 22.09
C ASP A 377 36.45 -36.49 21.10
N THR A 378 37.71 -36.20 20.82
CA THR A 378 38.15 -35.12 19.92
C THR A 378 38.77 -35.74 18.67
N SER A 379 37.91 -36.30 17.81
CA SER A 379 38.34 -36.86 16.53
C SER A 379 38.75 -35.77 15.54
N LYS A 380 40.03 -35.79 15.18
CA LYS A 380 40.77 -34.74 14.46
C LYS A 380 40.39 -34.67 12.98
N CYS A 381 39.81 -33.56 12.52
CA CYS A 381 39.73 -33.23 11.10
C CYS A 381 41.15 -32.99 10.53
N ARG A 382 41.62 -33.92 9.70
CA ARG A 382 42.95 -33.87 9.10
C ARG A 382 42.93 -33.12 7.76
N VAL A 383 43.57 -31.96 7.72
CA VAL A 383 43.79 -31.17 6.50
C VAL A 383 44.47 -32.04 5.43
N ARG A 384 43.93 -32.01 4.21
CA ARG A 384 44.62 -32.42 2.98
C ARG A 384 44.61 -31.26 2.00
N SER A 385 45.73 -30.55 1.91
CA SER A 385 45.99 -29.75 0.72
C SER A 385 46.13 -30.68 -0.48
N ARG A 386 45.61 -30.27 -1.63
CA ARG A 386 46.05 -30.75 -2.93
C ARG A 386 46.72 -29.60 -3.66
N HIS A 387 47.91 -29.87 -4.15
CA HIS A 387 48.68 -28.99 -5.01
C HIS A 387 49.29 -29.86 -6.10
N ARG A 388 49.54 -29.26 -7.27
CA ARG A 388 49.83 -29.88 -8.57
C ARG A 388 48.58 -30.49 -9.25
N ASN A 389 48.44 -30.36 -10.57
CA ASN A 389 49.41 -29.88 -11.57
C ASN A 389 48.77 -28.88 -12.53
#